data_AF-A0A2P2ITR8-F1
#
_entry.id   AF-A0A2P2ITR8-F1
#
_cell.length_a   1.000
_cell.length_b   1.000
_cell.length_c   1.000
_cell.angle_alpha   90.00
_cell.angle_beta   90.00
_cell.angle_gamma   90.00
#
_symmetry.space_group_name_H-M   'P 1'
#
loop_
_entity.id
_entity.type
_entity.pdbx_description
1 polymer ?
#
loop_
_entity_poly.entity_id
_entity_poly.type
_entity_poly.pdbx_seq_one_letter_code
_entity_poly.pdbx_strand_id
1 'polypeptide(L)'
;MEGDCWEELDTDKIGQGAESLRWLVWPKINKESLDILSTECPRIIVNPKPSLFGFRGIEVPPEAFPDTALDDPIVKDIDPKAWAVRGCTPRPVSQLLPSPNELSMAEKFRLAFAERDARLAPKRAKNARQHQRRAEREWMMTSTEAKAIALASKASKSLYTRK
;
A
#
# COMPACT_ATOMS: atom_id res chain seq x y z
N MET A 1 -29.86 2.68 -17.82
CA MET A 1 -28.46 2.56 -18.23
C MET A 1 -27.68 2.23 -16.97
N GLU A 2 -27.68 0.95 -16.59
CA GLU A 2 -26.72 0.44 -15.60
C GLU A 2 -25.34 0.56 -16.22
N GLY A 3 -24.46 1.29 -15.54
CA GLY A 3 -23.06 1.42 -15.93
C GLY A 3 -22.33 0.16 -15.52
N ASP A 4 -21.64 -0.46 -16.48
CA ASP A 4 -20.67 -1.52 -16.20
C ASP A 4 -19.63 -0.96 -15.22
N CYS A 5 -19.70 -1.45 -13.99
CA CYS A 5 -18.84 -1.05 -12.90
C CYS A 5 -17.47 -1.72 -13.11
N TRP A 6 -16.44 -0.91 -13.33
CA TRP A 6 -15.05 -1.37 -13.45
C TRP A 6 -14.49 -2.05 -12.18
N GLU A 7 -15.27 -2.15 -11.10
CA GLU A 7 -14.88 -2.79 -9.84
C GLU A 7 -15.36 -4.25 -9.72
N GLU A 8 -16.23 -4.73 -10.61
CA GLU A 8 -16.72 -6.11 -10.57
C GLU A 8 -15.79 -7.01 -11.39
N LEU A 9 -14.61 -7.31 -10.82
CA LEU A 9 -13.74 -8.34 -11.36
C LEU A 9 -14.39 -9.70 -11.16
N ASP A 10 -14.76 -10.34 -12.28
CA ASP A 10 -15.25 -11.72 -12.33
C ASP A 10 -14.15 -12.68 -11.81
N THR A 11 -14.21 -12.99 -10.51
CA THR A 11 -13.23 -13.83 -9.83
C THR A 11 -13.18 -15.25 -10.41
N ASP A 12 -14.25 -15.68 -11.07
CA ASP A 12 -14.35 -17.00 -11.67
C ASP A 12 -13.52 -17.08 -12.96
N LYS A 13 -13.35 -15.96 -13.67
CA LYS A 13 -12.40 -15.83 -14.80
C LYS A 13 -10.94 -15.70 -14.36
N ILE A 14 -10.68 -15.12 -13.19
CA ILE A 14 -9.32 -15.02 -12.64
C ILE A 14 -8.82 -16.38 -12.12
N GLY A 15 -9.73 -17.17 -11.53
CA GLY A 15 -9.41 -18.50 -10.99
C GLY A 15 -9.02 -19.54 -12.04
N GLN A 16 -9.56 -19.43 -13.27
CA GLN A 16 -9.26 -20.37 -14.37
C GLN A 16 -7.88 -20.17 -15.01
N GLY A 17 -7.28 -18.97 -14.91
CA GLY A 17 -5.93 -18.70 -15.42
C GLY A 17 -4.80 -19.18 -14.51
N ALA A 18 -5.11 -19.47 -13.23
CA ALA A 18 -4.14 -19.88 -12.23
C ALA A 18 -3.79 -21.39 -12.28
N GLU A 19 -4.16 -22.08 -13.35
CA GLU A 19 -3.77 -23.47 -13.58
C GLU A 19 -2.27 -23.56 -13.93
N SER A 20 -1.44 -23.52 -12.88
CA SER A 20 0.00 -23.78 -12.88
C SER A 20 0.81 -22.86 -13.80
N LEU A 21 1.31 -21.73 -13.27
CA LEU A 21 2.34 -20.93 -13.92
C LEU A 21 3.45 -21.83 -14.48
N ARG A 22 3.64 -21.84 -15.81
CA ARG A 22 4.64 -22.68 -16.50
C ARG A 22 5.79 -21.87 -17.09
N TRP A 23 5.60 -20.57 -17.28
CA TRP A 23 6.53 -19.72 -18.01
C TRP A 23 6.82 -18.47 -17.20
N LEU A 24 8.09 -18.09 -17.13
CA LEU A 24 8.54 -16.90 -16.42
C LEU A 24 9.53 -16.13 -17.29
N VAL A 25 9.22 -14.87 -17.60
CA VAL A 25 10.15 -13.97 -18.29
C VAL A 25 10.89 -13.17 -17.25
N TRP A 26 12.19 -13.42 -17.10
CA TRP A 26 13.09 -12.72 -16.19
C TRP A 26 14.47 -12.50 -16.83
N PRO A 27 14.64 -11.45 -17.66
CA PRO A 27 15.83 -11.29 -18.52
C PRO A 27 17.17 -11.15 -17.78
N LYS A 28 17.17 -10.60 -16.56
CA LYS A 28 18.36 -10.36 -15.73
C LYS A 28 18.36 -11.21 -14.46
N ILE A 29 18.02 -12.49 -14.59
CA ILE A 29 18.01 -13.41 -13.44
C ILE A 29 19.44 -13.78 -13.01
N ASN A 30 19.68 -13.76 -11.70
CA ASN A 30 20.95 -14.20 -11.12
C ASN A 30 21.04 -15.72 -11.11
N LYS A 31 22.27 -16.27 -11.14
CA LYS A 31 22.49 -17.73 -11.16
C LYS A 31 21.90 -18.43 -9.93
N GLU A 32 22.02 -17.82 -8.76
CA GLU A 32 21.46 -18.33 -7.49
C GLU A 32 19.93 -18.44 -7.57
N SER A 33 19.27 -17.42 -8.10
CA SER A 33 17.81 -17.41 -8.26
C SER A 33 17.34 -18.44 -9.28
N LEU A 34 18.10 -18.65 -10.36
CA LEU A 34 17.79 -19.67 -11.36
C LEU A 34 17.89 -21.09 -10.79
N ASP A 35 18.90 -21.35 -9.95
CA ASP A 35 19.11 -22.65 -9.32
C ASP A 35 18.01 -22.97 -8.29
N ILE A 36 17.64 -21.98 -7.48
CA ILE A 36 16.50 -22.06 -6.56
C ILE A 36 15.21 -22.36 -7.32
N LEU A 37 14.93 -21.65 -8.42
CA LEU A 37 13.74 -21.90 -9.24
C LEU A 37 13.74 -23.30 -9.87
N SER A 38 14.91 -23.78 -10.30
CA SER A 38 15.03 -25.13 -10.89
C SER A 38 14.80 -26.23 -9.85
N THR A 39 15.16 -25.97 -8.58
CA THR A 39 15.03 -26.92 -7.48
C THR A 39 13.62 -26.91 -6.88
N GLU A 40 13.10 -25.72 -6.55
CA GLU A 40 11.79 -25.54 -5.89
C GLU A 40 10.62 -25.68 -6.88
N CYS A 41 10.82 -25.20 -8.12
CA CYS A 41 9.77 -25.07 -9.12
C CYS A 41 10.19 -25.64 -10.49
N PRO A 42 10.49 -26.95 -10.61
CA PRO A 42 11.00 -27.56 -11.84
C PRO A 42 10.02 -27.50 -13.03
N ARG A 43 8.75 -27.15 -12.79
CA ARG A 43 7.72 -26.97 -13.82
C ARG A 43 7.77 -25.61 -14.52
N ILE A 44 8.49 -24.64 -13.95
CA ILE A 44 8.57 -23.27 -14.48
C ILE A 44 9.79 -23.17 -15.40
N ILE A 45 9.56 -22.79 -16.64
CA ILE A 45 10.60 -22.53 -17.62
C ILE A 45 10.87 -21.02 -17.66
N VAL A 46 12.10 -20.66 -17.32
CA VAL A 46 12.57 -19.26 -17.27
C VAL A 46 13.15 -18.87 -18.63
N ASN A 47 12.69 -17.75 -19.19
CA ASN A 47 13.13 -17.19 -20.48
C ASN A 47 13.16 -18.25 -21.61
N PRO A 48 12.00 -18.81 -22.00
CA PRO A 48 11.95 -19.78 -23.08
C PRO A 48 12.53 -19.18 -24.36
N LYS A 49 13.35 -19.96 -25.07
CA LYS A 49 13.89 -19.57 -26.38
C LYS A 49 12.99 -20.13 -27.48
N PRO A 50 12.71 -19.38 -28.55
CA PRO A 50 12.02 -19.92 -29.71
C PRO A 50 12.91 -20.99 -30.33
N SER A 51 12.51 -22.26 -30.20
CA SER A 51 13.22 -23.43 -30.74
C SER A 51 12.28 -24.19 -31.66
N LEU A 52 12.77 -24.56 -32.85
CA LEU A 52 12.03 -25.37 -33.83
C LEU A 52 11.68 -26.77 -33.30
N PHE A 53 12.43 -27.25 -32.32
CA PHE A 53 12.06 -28.38 -31.49
C PHE A 53 11.43 -27.82 -30.21
N GLY A 54 10.10 -27.81 -30.15
CA GLY A 54 9.35 -27.29 -29.01
C GLY A 54 9.74 -27.95 -27.69
N PHE A 55 9.47 -27.27 -26.57
CA PHE A 55 9.72 -27.81 -25.23
C PHE A 55 8.85 -29.04 -24.98
N ARG A 56 9.34 -30.24 -25.31
CA ARG A 56 8.73 -31.54 -24.96
C ARG A 56 7.24 -31.67 -25.33
N GLY A 57 6.84 -31.12 -26.48
CA GLY A 57 5.44 -31.12 -26.96
C GLY A 57 4.52 -30.11 -26.29
N ILE A 58 5.06 -29.17 -25.50
CA ILE A 58 4.34 -28.05 -24.91
C ILE A 58 4.63 -26.82 -25.76
N GLU A 59 3.60 -26.25 -26.37
CA GLU A 59 3.70 -24.97 -27.06
C GLU A 59 3.90 -23.84 -26.04
N VAL A 60 4.91 -23.02 -26.30
CA VAL A 60 5.19 -21.82 -25.50
C VAL A 60 4.26 -20.72 -26.00
N PRO A 61 3.41 -20.14 -25.14
CA PRO A 61 2.59 -19.00 -25.51
C PRO A 61 3.48 -17.86 -26.03
N PRO A 62 3.08 -17.14 -27.08
CA PRO A 62 3.87 -16.04 -27.62
C PRO A 62 4.19 -14.96 -26.57
N GLU A 63 3.30 -14.76 -25.59
CA GLU A 63 3.44 -13.83 -24.48
C GLU A 63 4.57 -14.22 -23.50
N ALA A 64 5.02 -15.47 -23.53
CA ALA A 64 6.10 -15.96 -22.68
C ALA A 64 7.50 -15.72 -23.25
N PHE A 65 7.61 -15.11 -24.44
CA PHE A 65 8.92 -14.74 -25.00
C PHE A 65 9.33 -13.32 -24.57
N PRO A 66 10.62 -13.10 -24.25
CA PRO A 66 11.12 -11.79 -23.85
C PRO A 66 11.03 -10.73 -24.96
N ASP A 67 10.98 -11.18 -26.23
CA ASP A 67 10.94 -10.29 -27.40
C ASP A 67 9.50 -9.93 -27.81
N THR A 68 8.48 -10.54 -27.18
CA THR A 68 7.07 -10.24 -27.48
C THR A 68 6.60 -9.04 -26.68
N ALA A 69 6.13 -8.00 -27.38
CA ALA A 69 5.42 -6.89 -26.74
C ALA A 69 4.03 -7.37 -26.30
N LEU A 70 3.81 -7.45 -24.98
CA LEU A 70 2.54 -7.88 -24.39
C LEU A 70 1.38 -6.93 -24.70
N ASP A 71 1.71 -5.66 -24.89
CA ASP A 71 0.73 -4.59 -25.11
C ASP A 71 0.29 -4.52 -26.58
N ASP A 72 1.10 -5.00 -27.53
CA ASP A 72 0.81 -4.92 -28.98
C ASP A 72 -0.59 -5.42 -29.38
N PRO A 73 -1.10 -6.58 -28.90
CA PRO A 73 -2.45 -7.03 -29.22
C PRO A 73 -3.56 -6.17 -28.61
N ILE A 74 -3.31 -5.51 -27.47
CA ILE A 74 -4.27 -4.64 -26.76
C ILE A 74 -4.27 -3.21 -27.35
N VAL A 75 -3.11 -2.78 -27.84
CA VAL A 75 -2.85 -1.41 -28.34
C VAL A 75 -3.20 -1.26 -29.83
N LYS A 76 -3.76 -2.29 -30.48
CA LYS A 76 -4.12 -2.24 -31.92
C LYS A 76 -5.12 -1.12 -32.28
N ASP A 77 -6.04 -0.79 -31.37
CA ASP A 77 -7.07 0.24 -31.59
C ASP A 77 -6.73 1.57 -30.90
N ILE A 78 -5.52 1.66 -30.39
CA ILE A 78 -5.00 2.83 -29.72
C ILE A 78 -4.16 3.59 -30.76
N ASP A 79 -4.73 4.63 -31.35
CA ASP A 79 -3.95 5.54 -32.19
C ASP A 79 -3.14 6.48 -31.27
N PRO A 80 -1.80 6.41 -31.27
CA PRO A 80 -0.98 7.35 -30.50
C PRO A 80 -1.25 8.79 -30.89
N LYS A 81 -1.74 9.06 -32.11
CA LYS A 81 -2.15 10.40 -32.55
C LYS A 81 -3.49 10.84 -31.97
N ALA A 82 -4.36 9.90 -31.57
CA ALA A 82 -5.60 10.24 -30.87
C ALA A 82 -5.32 10.75 -29.44
N TRP A 83 -4.23 10.32 -28.82
CA TRP A 83 -3.79 10.81 -27.50
C TRP A 83 -2.60 11.77 -27.54
N ALA A 84 -1.96 11.92 -28.69
CA ALA A 84 -1.08 13.03 -28.94
C ALA A 84 -1.94 14.29 -28.88
N VAL A 85 -2.05 14.86 -27.68
CA VAL A 85 -2.44 16.25 -27.48
C VAL A 85 -1.43 17.04 -28.29
N ARG A 86 -1.77 17.33 -29.55
CA ARG A 86 -0.94 18.12 -30.46
C ARG A 86 -0.74 19.46 -29.80
N GLY A 87 0.38 19.60 -29.11
CA GLY A 87 0.62 20.76 -28.26
C GLY A 87 -0.54 20.97 -27.29
N CYS A 88 -0.37 20.50 -26.06
CA CYS A 88 -0.57 21.47 -25.01
C CYS A 88 0.51 22.55 -25.26
N THR A 89 0.23 23.47 -26.20
CA THR A 89 0.56 24.85 -25.88
C THR A 89 -0.04 25.02 -24.50
N PRO A 90 0.69 25.49 -23.49
CA PRO A 90 0.01 26.02 -22.34
C PRO A 90 -0.91 27.06 -22.95
N ARG A 91 -2.20 26.70 -23.11
CA ARG A 91 -3.27 27.68 -23.09
C ARG A 91 -2.85 28.49 -21.89
N PRO A 92 -2.56 29.80 -22.00
CA PRO A 92 -2.52 30.59 -20.81
C PRO A 92 -3.85 30.26 -20.18
N VAL A 93 -3.82 29.45 -19.10
CA VAL A 93 -4.92 29.36 -18.18
C VAL A 93 -5.16 30.82 -17.99
N SER A 94 -6.27 31.31 -18.55
CA SER A 94 -6.64 32.69 -18.36
C SER A 94 -6.51 32.80 -16.86
N GLN A 95 -5.50 33.52 -16.40
CA GLN A 95 -5.34 33.77 -15.01
C GLN A 95 -6.58 34.60 -14.79
N LEU A 96 -7.69 33.92 -14.46
CA LEU A 96 -8.73 34.45 -13.64
C LEU A 96 -7.90 34.94 -12.48
N LEU A 97 -7.55 36.22 -12.56
CA LEU A 97 -6.81 36.93 -11.56
C LEU A 97 -7.42 36.42 -10.28
N PRO A 98 -6.63 35.74 -9.42
CA PRO A 98 -7.15 35.33 -8.13
C PRO A 98 -7.78 36.60 -7.59
N SER A 99 -9.08 36.56 -7.29
CA SER A 99 -9.68 37.72 -6.64
C SER A 99 -8.73 38.01 -5.47
N PRO A 100 -8.31 39.28 -5.24
CA PRO A 100 -7.26 39.57 -4.26
C PRO A 100 -7.62 39.14 -2.84
N ASN A 101 -8.81 38.57 -2.65
CA ASN A 101 -9.40 38.07 -1.44
C ASN A 101 -9.51 36.53 -1.36
N GLU A 102 -9.17 35.78 -2.40
CA GLU A 102 -9.23 34.31 -2.39
C GLU A 102 -7.86 33.69 -2.09
N LEU A 103 -7.78 32.99 -0.96
CA LEU A 103 -6.60 32.22 -0.57
C LEU A 103 -6.24 31.17 -1.63
N SER A 104 -4.95 30.92 -1.81
CA SER A 104 -4.49 29.86 -2.70
C SER A 104 -5.04 28.50 -2.24
N MET A 105 -5.22 27.57 -3.18
CA MET A 105 -5.73 26.23 -2.86
C MET A 105 -4.85 25.53 -1.80
N ALA A 106 -3.52 25.72 -1.87
CA ALA A 106 -2.58 25.20 -0.89
C ALA A 106 -2.83 25.78 0.52
N GLU A 107 -3.10 27.08 0.63
CA GLU A 107 -3.41 27.71 1.92
C GLU A 107 -4.75 27.24 2.48
N LYS A 108 -5.75 27.01 1.63
CA LYS A 108 -7.03 26.43 2.05
C LYS A 108 -6.83 25.05 2.70
N PHE A 109 -6.02 24.17 2.09
CA PHE A 109 -5.68 22.88 2.68
C PHE A 109 -4.89 23.01 3.99
N ARG A 110 -3.92 23.93 4.03
CA ARG A 110 -3.13 24.21 5.25
C ARG A 110 -4.03 24.62 6.41
N LEU A 111 -5.00 25.50 6.18
CA LEU A 111 -5.94 25.96 7.20
C LEU A 111 -6.91 24.86 7.62
N ALA A 112 -7.46 24.10 6.68
CA ALA A 112 -8.36 22.99 6.98
C ALA A 112 -7.70 21.92 7.85
N PHE A 113 -6.41 21.64 7.60
CA PHE A 113 -5.63 20.73 8.44
C PHE A 113 -5.45 21.29 9.86
N ALA A 114 -5.02 22.55 9.99
CA ALA A 114 -4.83 23.19 11.29
C ALA A 114 -6.12 23.25 12.12
N GLU A 115 -7.25 23.57 11.49
CA GLU A 115 -8.56 23.61 12.13
C GLU A 115 -8.99 22.22 12.64
N ARG A 116 -8.83 21.19 11.80
CA ARG A 116 -9.11 19.80 12.19
C ARG A 116 -8.28 19.40 13.41
N ASP A 117 -7.00 19.77 13.41
CA ASP A 117 -6.09 19.41 14.49
C ASP A 117 -6.41 20.15 15.79
N ALA A 118 -6.75 21.44 15.71
CA ALA A 118 -7.24 22.22 16.85
C ALA A 118 -8.53 21.61 17.43
N ARG A 119 -9.47 21.17 16.58
CA ARG A 119 -10.71 20.50 17.00
C ARG A 119 -10.45 19.16 17.69
N LEU A 120 -9.43 18.42 17.26
CA LEU A 120 -9.08 17.12 17.85
C LEU A 120 -8.16 17.23 19.07
N ALA A 121 -7.42 18.33 19.24
CA ALA A 121 -6.44 18.52 20.31
C ALA A 121 -7.01 18.28 21.73
N PRO A 122 -8.20 18.79 22.12
CA PRO A 122 -8.78 18.52 23.43
C PRO A 122 -9.09 17.03 23.65
N LYS A 123 -9.59 16.34 22.62
CA LYS A 123 -9.89 14.91 22.68
C LYS A 123 -8.61 14.09 22.82
N ARG A 124 -7.57 14.41 22.05
CA ARG A 124 -6.24 13.77 22.17
C ARG A 124 -5.64 14.00 23.55
N ALA A 125 -5.67 15.22 24.07
CA ALA A 125 -5.16 15.54 25.41
C ALA A 125 -5.93 14.79 26.52
N LYS A 126 -7.26 14.74 26.43
CA LYS A 126 -8.10 13.99 27.38
C LYS A 126 -7.82 12.48 27.32
N ASN A 127 -7.77 11.92 26.11
CA ASN A 127 -7.47 10.51 25.91
C ASN A 127 -6.08 10.15 26.44
N ALA A 128 -5.06 10.96 26.16
CA ALA A 128 -3.69 10.75 26.65
C ALA A 128 -3.64 10.71 28.18
N ARG A 129 -4.25 11.69 28.86
CA ARG A 129 -4.35 11.71 30.33
C ARG A 129 -5.10 10.50 30.87
N GLN A 130 -6.16 10.07 30.18
CA GLN A 130 -6.92 8.89 30.59
C GLN A 130 -6.09 7.60 30.45
N HIS A 131 -5.37 7.45 29.34
CA HIS A 131 -4.46 6.32 29.11
C HIS A 131 -3.35 6.28 30.16
N GLN A 132 -2.73 7.41 30.48
CA GLN A 132 -1.75 7.51 31.57
C GLN A 132 -2.33 7.02 32.90
N ARG A 133 -3.50 7.52 33.31
CA ARG A 133 -4.16 7.05 34.56
C ARG A 133 -4.50 5.57 34.54
N ARG A 134 -4.88 5.00 33.39
CA ARG A 134 -5.14 3.56 33.28
C ARG A 134 -3.84 2.77 33.42
N ALA A 135 -2.78 3.19 32.73
CA ALA A 135 -1.46 2.57 32.82
C ALA A 135 -0.89 2.63 34.25
N GLU A 136 -1.02 3.78 34.94
CA GLU A 136 -0.61 3.92 36.35
C GLU A 136 -1.37 2.96 37.26
N ARG A 137 -2.70 2.86 37.11
CA ARG A 137 -3.51 1.92 37.89
C ARG A 137 -3.15 0.47 37.59
N GLU A 138 -2.97 0.13 36.32
CA GLU A 138 -2.58 -1.20 35.88
C GLU A 138 -1.20 -1.57 36.44
N TRP A 139 -0.25 -0.64 36.41
CA TRP A 139 1.07 -0.82 37.00
C TRP A 139 1.00 -1.03 38.52
N MET A 140 0.21 -0.24 39.25
CA MET A 140 0.00 -0.46 40.70
C MET A 140 -0.65 -1.82 41.01
N MET A 141 -1.51 -2.31 40.13
CA MET A 141 -2.22 -3.59 40.32
C MET A 141 -1.40 -4.81 39.91
N THR A 142 -0.47 -4.68 38.97
CA THR A 142 0.30 -5.82 38.44
C THR A 142 1.71 -5.89 39.04
N SER A 143 2.34 -4.75 39.36
CA SER A 143 3.68 -4.71 39.93
C SER A 143 3.69 -5.04 41.44
N THR A 144 4.46 -6.06 41.81
CA THR A 144 4.71 -6.43 43.22
C THR A 144 5.48 -5.34 43.96
N GLU A 145 6.43 -4.68 43.29
CA GLU A 145 7.19 -3.55 43.81
C GLU A 145 6.28 -2.37 44.14
N ALA A 146 5.38 -2.01 43.22
CA ALA A 146 4.43 -0.91 43.44
C ALA A 146 3.49 -1.20 44.63
N LYS A 147 3.02 -2.45 44.77
CA LYS A 147 2.23 -2.89 45.92
C LYS A 147 3.01 -2.82 47.23
N ALA A 148 4.28 -3.25 47.22
CA ALA A 148 5.15 -3.20 48.39
C ALA A 148 5.38 -1.76 48.86
N ILE A 149 5.66 -0.84 47.93
CA ILE A 149 5.82 0.60 48.23
C ILE A 149 4.52 1.19 48.79
N ALA A 150 3.37 0.86 48.19
CA ALA A 150 2.07 1.33 48.67
C ALA A 150 1.77 0.83 50.10
N LEU A 151 2.02 -0.44 50.39
CA LEU A 151 1.87 -1.02 51.74
C LEU A 151 2.82 -0.37 52.75
N ALA A 152 4.10 -0.20 52.39
CA ALA A 152 5.08 0.47 53.25
C ALA A 152 4.64 1.91 53.58
N SER A 153 4.14 2.66 52.59
CA SER A 153 3.63 4.03 52.83
C SER A 153 2.46 4.08 53.81
N LYS A 154 1.58 3.07 53.79
CA LYS A 154 0.43 2.96 54.70
C LYS A 154 0.87 2.60 56.12
N ALA A 155 1.86 1.71 56.25
CA ALA A 155 2.46 1.36 57.53
C ALA A 155 3.10 2.59 58.19
N SER A 156 3.92 3.35 57.44
CA SER A 156 4.56 4.57 57.94
C SER A 156 3.55 5.60 58.44
N LYS A 157 2.50 5.89 57.66
CA LYS A 157 1.46 6.86 58.05
C LYS A 157 0.73 6.48 59.35
N SER A 158 0.45 5.19 59.55
CA SER A 158 -0.23 4.71 60.76
C SER A 158 0.60 4.88 62.04
N LEU A 159 1.93 4.88 61.91
CA LEU A 159 2.86 5.07 63.03
C LEU A 159 2.94 6.55 63.48
N TYR A 160 2.76 7.50 62.55
CA TYR A 160 2.75 8.93 62.88
C TYR A 160 1.44 9.42 63.48
N THR A 161 0.30 8.75 63.22
CA THR A 161 -1.01 9.09 63.81
C THR A 161 -1.24 8.53 65.21
N ARG A 162 -0.27 7.77 65.76
CA ARG A 162 -0.38 7.08 67.06
C ARG A 162 0.54 7.69 68.13
N LYS A 163 0.78 9.00 68.06
CA LYS A 163 1.43 9.80 69.10
C LYS A 163 0.45 10.83 69.65
#